data_AF-A0A4U1BSI5-F1
#
_entry.id   AF-A0A4U1BSI5-F1
#
_cell.length_a   1.000
_cell.length_b   1.000
_cell.length_c   1.000
_cell.angle_alpha   90.00
_cell.angle_beta   90.00
_cell.angle_gamma   90.00
#
_symmetry.space_group_name_H-M   'P 1'
#
loop_
_entity.id
_entity.type
_entity.pdbx_description
1 polymer ?
#
loop_
_entity_poly.entity_id
_entity_poly.type
_entity_poly.pdbx_seq_one_letter_code
_entity_poly.pdbx_strand_id
1 'polypeptide(L)'
;MMKKLTNTLLSLGMPLLLNAPFALAEIDPFYANAKVQSQAPKAFVLQPQSLKFVRQAMRITQEEANSLTMAIVKDDEIEAMLESWPTLSFDEMLPYLVDIFELQCRLVGIGEPKLIIDSHSYPGKTVYFDFDPDNPDRGTVFLNSEKLAQMDNWTVLALMIHETRHSLQFQLAFDDNGIMASTYRAAFEAQKQLTDYSFSDFMTLANEYEAFQFANQVVGRLSHWQWDMESMGSYVSQFHPDGKLKVDLIKLHNQDKGQSLLDKFNHAVKPQWQNRQQTQTSQ
;
A
#
# COMPACT_ATOMS: atom_id res chain seq x y z
N MET A 1 80.65 2.27 -49.05
CA MET A 1 79.25 1.85 -49.31
C MET A 1 78.36 2.52 -48.29
N MET A 2 77.78 3.67 -48.63
CA MET A 2 76.80 4.39 -47.81
C MET A 2 75.40 3.97 -48.24
N LYS A 3 74.58 3.46 -47.31
CA LYS A 3 73.13 3.33 -47.51
C LYS A 3 72.41 4.16 -46.44
N LYS A 4 71.66 5.13 -46.94
CA LYS A 4 70.71 5.98 -46.20
C LYS A 4 69.59 5.11 -45.61
N LEU A 5 69.22 5.37 -44.36
CA LEU A 5 67.95 4.92 -43.78
C LEU A 5 67.14 6.17 -43.46
N THR A 6 66.03 6.32 -44.18
CA THR A 6 64.95 7.29 -43.97
C THR A 6 64.07 6.83 -42.81
N ASN A 7 63.95 7.66 -41.76
CA ASN A 7 62.98 7.46 -40.68
C ASN A 7 61.62 8.02 -41.10
N THR A 8 60.64 7.14 -41.24
CA THR A 8 59.21 7.46 -41.31
C THR A 8 58.63 7.30 -39.91
N LEU A 9 58.27 8.40 -39.25
CA LEU A 9 57.55 8.37 -37.96
C LEU A 9 56.05 8.19 -38.26
N LEU A 10 55.52 6.99 -37.98
CA LEU A 10 54.08 6.73 -37.88
C LEU A 10 53.53 7.43 -36.63
N SER A 11 52.52 8.29 -36.78
CA SER A 11 51.75 8.79 -35.65
C SER A 11 50.82 7.69 -35.13
N LEU A 12 51.03 7.21 -33.91
CA LEU A 12 50.05 6.38 -33.22
C LEU A 12 48.84 7.24 -32.84
N GLY A 13 47.72 7.02 -33.53
CA GLY A 13 46.41 7.52 -33.13
C GLY A 13 45.96 6.83 -31.85
N MET A 14 45.84 7.60 -30.77
CA MET A 14 45.27 7.19 -29.49
C MET A 14 43.75 7.16 -29.66
N PRO A 15 43.05 6.02 -29.45
CA PRO A 15 41.59 6.01 -29.55
C PRO A 15 41.01 6.83 -28.38
N LEU A 16 40.29 7.90 -28.72
CA LEU A 16 39.39 8.58 -27.80
C LEU A 16 38.34 7.56 -27.33
N LEU A 17 38.47 7.08 -26.10
CA LEU A 17 37.38 6.45 -25.38
C LEU A 17 36.33 7.54 -25.10
N LEU A 18 35.32 7.61 -25.96
CA LEU A 18 34.08 8.34 -25.72
C LEU A 18 33.43 7.74 -24.47
N ASN A 19 33.56 8.45 -23.34
CA ASN A 19 32.75 8.25 -22.15
C ASN A 19 31.28 8.49 -22.53
N ALA A 20 30.57 7.44 -22.94
CA ALA A 20 29.13 7.50 -23.02
C ALA A 20 28.59 7.70 -21.58
N PRO A 21 27.85 8.78 -21.29
CA PRO A 21 27.19 8.91 -20.00
C PRO A 21 26.21 7.75 -19.88
N PHE A 22 26.39 6.91 -18.87
CA PHE A 22 25.37 5.96 -18.46
C PHE A 22 24.15 6.77 -18.05
N ALA A 23 23.17 6.88 -18.96
CA ALA A 23 21.87 7.42 -18.62
C ALA A 23 21.31 6.50 -17.54
N LEU A 24 21.24 7.01 -16.30
CA LEU A 24 20.51 6.36 -15.23
C LEU A 24 19.07 6.26 -15.71
N ALA A 25 18.59 5.04 -15.98
CA ALA A 25 17.20 4.83 -16.34
C ALA A 25 16.33 5.40 -15.21
N GLU A 26 15.44 6.31 -15.58
CA GLU A 26 14.48 6.92 -14.67
C GLU A 26 13.60 5.84 -14.05
N ILE A 27 13.32 5.95 -12.75
CA ILE A 27 12.45 5.02 -12.04
C ILE A 27 11.05 5.13 -12.64
N ASP A 28 10.46 4.00 -13.06
CA ASP A 28 9.08 4.03 -13.54
C ASP A 28 8.15 4.45 -12.40
N PRO A 29 7.33 5.50 -12.58
CA PRO A 29 6.55 6.09 -11.49
C PRO A 29 5.41 5.16 -11.01
N PHE A 30 5.06 4.13 -11.79
CA PHE A 30 3.99 3.21 -11.44
C PHE A 30 4.49 1.85 -10.97
N TYR A 31 5.36 1.19 -11.72
CA TYR A 31 5.74 -0.21 -11.48
C TYR A 31 6.70 -0.38 -10.30
N ALA A 32 6.68 -1.54 -9.65
CA ALA A 32 7.57 -1.84 -8.54
C ALA A 32 9.03 -1.94 -9.03
N ASN A 33 9.96 -1.40 -8.25
CA ASN A 33 11.37 -1.28 -8.65
C ASN A 33 12.28 -2.11 -7.76
N ALA A 34 13.02 -3.04 -8.38
CA ALA A 34 13.98 -3.89 -7.65
C ALA A 34 15.03 -3.07 -6.89
N LYS A 35 15.50 -1.95 -7.46
CA LYS A 35 16.47 -1.04 -6.83
C LYS A 35 15.94 -0.39 -5.56
N VAL A 36 14.66 -0.01 -5.51
CA VAL A 36 14.03 0.55 -4.31
C VAL A 36 13.86 -0.55 -3.27
N GLN A 37 13.20 -1.65 -3.65
CA GLN A 37 12.83 -2.68 -2.67
C GLN A 37 14.01 -3.45 -2.07
N SER A 38 15.12 -3.56 -2.80
CA SER A 38 16.35 -4.19 -2.30
C SER A 38 17.04 -3.40 -1.18
N GLN A 39 16.71 -2.12 -0.97
CA GLN A 39 17.27 -1.32 0.12
C GLN A 39 16.69 -1.71 1.48
N ALA A 40 15.43 -2.14 1.52
CA ALA A 40 14.79 -2.66 2.73
C ALA A 40 13.99 -3.93 2.42
N PRO A 41 14.64 -5.07 2.10
CA PRO A 41 13.96 -6.21 1.51
C PRO A 41 12.83 -6.80 2.37
N LYS A 42 12.92 -6.66 3.69
CA LYS A 42 11.89 -7.14 4.63
C LYS A 42 10.63 -6.25 4.65
N ALA A 43 10.74 -5.00 4.23
CA ALA A 43 9.64 -4.04 4.22
C ALA A 43 8.60 -4.33 3.13
N PHE A 44 8.97 -5.05 2.06
CA PHE A 44 8.17 -5.18 0.85
C PHE A 44 7.64 -6.61 0.65
N VAL A 45 6.37 -6.73 0.24
CA VAL A 45 5.70 -8.04 0.07
C VAL A 45 6.08 -8.76 -1.23
N LEU A 46 6.73 -8.08 -2.17
CA LEU A 46 7.17 -8.67 -3.45
C LEU A 46 8.56 -9.33 -3.36
N GLN A 47 9.23 -9.21 -2.21
CA GLN A 47 10.53 -9.82 -2.03
C GLN A 47 10.41 -11.30 -1.65
N PRO A 48 11.34 -12.18 -2.09
CA PRO A 48 11.20 -13.62 -1.88
C PRO A 48 11.04 -14.04 -0.42
N GLN A 49 11.77 -13.39 0.50
CA GLN A 49 11.71 -13.65 1.94
C GLN A 49 10.36 -13.32 2.59
N SER A 50 9.52 -12.53 1.93
CA SER A 50 8.25 -12.05 2.48
C SER A 50 7.13 -13.08 2.40
N LEU A 51 7.33 -14.22 1.72
CA LEU A 51 6.28 -15.24 1.56
C LEU A 51 5.66 -15.73 2.88
N LYS A 52 6.48 -15.93 3.91
CA LYS A 52 5.99 -16.35 5.23
C LYS A 52 5.06 -15.29 5.84
N PHE A 53 5.45 -14.02 5.73
CA PHE A 53 4.62 -12.90 6.14
C PHE A 53 3.32 -12.87 5.32
N VAL A 54 3.38 -12.89 3.97
CA VAL A 54 2.19 -12.81 3.10
C VAL A 54 1.18 -13.91 3.42
N ARG A 55 1.64 -15.16 3.65
CA ARG A 55 0.75 -16.26 4.04
C ARG A 55 0.06 -16.02 5.38
N GLN A 56 0.81 -15.54 6.37
CA GLN A 56 0.27 -15.29 7.70
C GLN A 56 -0.65 -14.06 7.72
N ALA A 57 -0.23 -12.98 7.07
CA ALA A 57 -1.00 -11.75 6.90
C ALA A 57 -2.35 -12.07 6.26
N MET A 58 -2.37 -12.71 5.09
CA MET A 58 -3.63 -13.04 4.39
C MET A 58 -4.63 -13.81 5.28
N ARG A 59 -4.15 -14.78 6.07
CA ARG A 59 -5.01 -15.54 7.00
C ARG A 59 -5.58 -14.62 8.10
N ILE A 60 -4.71 -13.86 8.77
CA ILE A 60 -5.11 -12.95 9.86
C ILE A 60 -6.05 -11.87 9.34
N THR A 61 -5.70 -11.23 8.23
CA THR A 61 -6.52 -10.22 7.55
C THR A 61 -7.92 -10.76 7.26
N GLN A 62 -8.03 -11.98 6.72
CA GLN A 62 -9.34 -12.57 6.43
C GLN A 62 -10.16 -12.85 7.70
N GLU A 63 -9.53 -13.38 8.74
CA GLU A 63 -10.18 -13.70 10.02
C GLU A 63 -10.66 -12.42 10.73
N GLU A 64 -9.82 -11.40 10.79
CA GLU A 64 -10.12 -10.13 11.46
C GLU A 64 -11.08 -9.27 10.63
N ALA A 65 -10.97 -9.25 9.30
CA ALA A 65 -11.93 -8.55 8.45
C ALA A 65 -13.32 -9.17 8.60
N ASN A 66 -13.41 -10.51 8.64
CA ASN A 66 -14.67 -11.19 8.93
C ASN A 66 -15.22 -10.82 10.31
N SER A 67 -14.36 -10.74 11.32
CA SER A 67 -14.75 -10.39 12.68
C SER A 67 -15.29 -8.96 12.77
N LEU A 68 -14.61 -8.00 12.13
CA LEU A 68 -15.06 -6.61 12.07
C LEU A 68 -16.37 -6.47 11.27
N THR A 69 -16.47 -7.07 10.08
CA THR A 69 -17.73 -7.08 9.32
C THR A 69 -18.87 -7.64 10.17
N MET A 70 -18.68 -8.79 10.82
CA MET A 70 -19.70 -9.41 11.66
C MET A 70 -20.09 -8.57 12.86
N ALA A 71 -19.17 -7.79 13.43
CA ALA A 71 -19.46 -6.92 14.55
C ALA A 71 -20.23 -5.67 14.09
N ILE A 72 -19.87 -5.10 12.94
CA ILE A 72 -20.58 -3.97 12.32
C ILE A 72 -22.05 -4.34 12.05
N VAL A 73 -22.30 -5.49 11.42
CA VAL A 73 -23.68 -5.93 11.10
C VAL A 73 -24.46 -6.49 12.30
N LYS A 74 -23.83 -6.60 13.48
CA LYS A 74 -24.52 -6.98 14.73
C LYS A 74 -24.93 -5.77 15.56
N ASP A 75 -24.45 -4.60 15.19
CA ASP A 75 -24.87 -3.35 15.79
C ASP A 75 -26.09 -2.86 15.02
N ASP A 76 -27.27 -2.91 15.65
CA ASP A 76 -28.54 -2.63 14.99
C ASP A 76 -28.58 -1.21 14.36
N GLU A 77 -27.91 -0.23 14.99
CA GLU A 77 -27.87 1.15 14.50
C GLU A 77 -26.98 1.27 13.27
N ILE A 78 -25.78 0.68 13.32
CA ILE A 78 -24.86 0.68 12.18
C ILE A 78 -25.43 -0.17 11.03
N GLU A 79 -26.00 -1.35 11.32
CA GLU A 79 -26.60 -2.22 10.30
C GLU A 79 -27.72 -1.52 9.54
N ALA A 80 -28.68 -0.91 10.24
CA ALA A 80 -29.78 -0.19 9.60
C ALA A 80 -29.28 0.96 8.71
N MET A 81 -28.22 1.63 9.14
CA MET A 81 -27.66 2.76 8.43
C MET A 81 -26.89 2.32 7.15
N LEU A 82 -26.31 1.11 7.13
CA LEU A 82 -25.62 0.58 5.93
C LEU A 82 -26.50 0.52 4.69
N GLU A 83 -27.82 0.33 4.82
CA GLU A 83 -28.76 0.36 3.70
C GLU A 83 -28.78 1.71 2.98
N SER A 84 -28.55 2.80 3.75
CA SER A 84 -28.51 4.17 3.27
C SER A 84 -27.10 4.73 3.07
N TRP A 85 -26.05 3.95 3.41
CA TRP A 85 -24.65 4.37 3.40
C TRP A 85 -24.25 5.16 2.16
N PRO A 86 -24.57 4.74 0.91
CA PRO A 86 -24.14 5.45 -0.29
C PRO A 86 -24.73 6.86 -0.46
N THR A 87 -25.75 7.22 0.33
CA THR A 87 -26.52 8.46 0.17
C THR A 87 -26.35 9.45 1.31
N LEU A 88 -25.69 9.05 2.39
CA LEU A 88 -25.45 9.91 3.55
C LEU A 88 -24.53 11.07 3.19
N SER A 89 -24.78 12.23 3.78
CA SER A 89 -23.79 13.30 3.84
C SER A 89 -22.64 12.93 4.79
N PHE A 90 -21.51 13.63 4.68
CA PHE A 90 -20.38 13.40 5.58
C PHE A 90 -20.74 13.62 7.06
N ASP A 91 -21.53 14.66 7.36
CA ASP A 91 -21.99 14.96 8.72
C ASP A 91 -22.88 13.83 9.28
N GLU A 92 -23.69 13.20 8.44
CA GLU A 92 -24.51 12.05 8.82
C GLU A 92 -23.69 10.77 9.00
N MET A 93 -22.62 10.57 8.20
CA MET A 93 -21.71 9.43 8.35
C MET A 93 -20.80 9.54 9.58
N LEU A 94 -20.46 10.76 9.99
CA LEU A 94 -19.41 11.02 10.97
C LEU A 94 -19.56 10.25 12.29
N PRO A 95 -20.74 10.20 12.95
CA PRO A 95 -20.91 9.41 14.18
C PRO A 95 -20.58 7.93 13.96
N TYR A 96 -21.06 7.34 12.86
CA TYR A 96 -20.82 5.95 12.53
C TYR A 96 -19.36 5.66 12.19
N LEU A 97 -18.65 6.61 11.57
CA LEU A 97 -17.21 6.47 11.35
C LEU A 97 -16.44 6.40 12.67
N VAL A 98 -16.85 7.18 13.68
CA VAL A 98 -16.27 7.13 15.03
C VAL A 98 -16.61 5.80 15.72
N ASP A 99 -17.86 5.36 15.64
CA ASP A 99 -18.27 4.09 16.24
C ASP A 99 -17.55 2.88 15.63
N ILE A 100 -17.37 2.86 14.30
CA ILE A 100 -16.62 1.80 13.61
C ILE A 100 -15.12 1.87 13.95
N PHE A 101 -14.55 3.07 14.08
CA PHE A 101 -13.17 3.27 14.54
C PHE A 101 -12.96 2.65 15.94
N GLU A 102 -13.81 2.98 16.90
CA GLU A 102 -13.76 2.45 18.26
C GLU A 102 -13.99 0.94 18.28
N LEU A 103 -14.98 0.47 17.50
CA LEU A 103 -15.28 -0.95 17.37
C LEU A 103 -14.07 -1.73 16.85
N GLN A 104 -13.40 -1.24 15.81
CA GLN A 104 -12.19 -1.86 15.28
C GLN A 104 -11.10 -1.92 16.35
N CYS A 105 -10.83 -0.82 17.07
CA CYS A 105 -9.83 -0.78 18.14
C CYS A 105 -10.11 -1.81 19.25
N ARG A 106 -11.36 -1.89 19.72
CA ARG A 106 -11.78 -2.86 20.74
C ARG A 106 -11.64 -4.30 20.26
N LEU A 107 -12.04 -4.60 19.02
CA LEU A 107 -12.01 -5.96 18.48
C LEU A 107 -10.60 -6.50 18.32
N VAL A 108 -9.65 -5.66 17.87
CA VAL A 108 -8.25 -6.07 17.71
C VAL A 108 -7.42 -5.86 18.98
N GLY A 109 -8.04 -5.35 20.06
CA GLY A 109 -7.43 -5.27 21.38
C GLY A 109 -6.28 -4.28 21.49
N ILE A 110 -6.28 -3.21 20.70
CA ILE A 110 -5.23 -2.18 20.73
C ILE A 110 -5.62 -1.00 21.60
N GLY A 111 -4.62 -0.25 22.05
CA GLY A 111 -4.90 1.08 22.59
C GLY A 111 -5.38 1.99 21.46
N GLU A 112 -6.46 2.73 21.71
CA GLU A 112 -6.99 3.68 20.72
C GLU A 112 -5.94 4.73 20.35
N PRO A 113 -5.66 4.93 19.04
CA PRO A 113 -4.87 6.07 18.58
C PRO A 113 -5.66 7.35 18.77
N LYS A 114 -4.96 8.49 18.67
CA LYS A 114 -5.66 9.78 18.63
C LYS A 114 -6.43 9.87 17.30
N LEU A 115 -7.73 10.16 17.35
CA LEU A 115 -8.54 10.45 16.17
C LEU A 115 -8.67 11.97 15.98
N ILE A 116 -8.34 12.47 14.79
CA ILE A 116 -8.51 13.87 14.39
C ILE A 116 -9.36 13.92 13.13
N ILE A 117 -10.50 14.63 13.19
CA ILE A 117 -11.39 14.84 12.05
C ILE A 117 -11.61 16.33 11.89
N ASP A 118 -10.88 16.94 10.95
CA ASP A 118 -10.94 18.36 10.62
C ASP A 118 -10.36 18.62 9.22
N SER A 119 -10.35 19.86 8.72
CA SER A 119 -9.80 20.18 7.39
C SER A 119 -8.41 20.81 7.41
N HIS A 120 -7.81 21.02 8.59
CA HIS A 120 -6.68 21.95 8.76
C HIS A 120 -5.42 21.35 9.42
N SER A 121 -5.50 20.21 10.11
CA SER A 121 -4.36 19.64 10.85
C SER A 121 -3.28 19.11 9.90
N TYR A 122 -3.68 18.48 8.80
CA TYR A 122 -2.80 18.05 7.71
C TYR A 122 -3.38 18.46 6.35
N PRO A 123 -3.30 19.74 5.95
CA PRO A 123 -4.06 20.28 4.81
C PRO A 123 -3.66 19.66 3.46
N GLY A 124 -2.45 19.12 3.34
CA GLY A 124 -1.99 18.40 2.14
C GLY A 124 -2.47 16.96 2.04
N LYS A 125 -3.10 16.40 3.08
CA LYS A 125 -3.51 14.99 3.16
C LYS A 125 -5.03 14.85 3.12
N THR A 126 -5.52 13.74 2.58
CA THR A 126 -6.95 13.36 2.63
C THR A 126 -7.20 12.51 3.86
N VAL A 127 -6.36 11.50 4.04
CA VAL A 127 -6.23 10.73 5.28
C VAL A 127 -4.74 10.56 5.56
N TYR A 128 -4.41 10.34 6.82
CA TYR A 128 -3.02 10.13 7.24
C TYR A 128 -2.94 9.45 8.60
N PHE A 129 -2.15 8.39 8.69
CA PHE A 129 -1.64 7.89 9.95
C PHE A 129 -0.29 8.57 10.27
N ASP A 130 -0.27 9.39 11.33
CA ASP A 130 0.95 10.00 11.84
C ASP A 130 1.60 9.07 12.88
N PHE A 131 2.89 8.81 12.68
CA PHE A 131 3.67 7.84 13.46
C PHE A 131 5.15 8.23 13.51
N ASP A 132 5.83 7.77 14.56
CA ASP A 132 7.26 7.97 14.77
C ASP A 132 7.94 6.67 15.22
N PRO A 133 8.67 5.95 14.34
CA PRO A 133 9.40 4.73 14.70
C PRO A 133 10.43 4.92 15.81
N ASP A 134 10.97 6.14 15.99
CA ASP A 134 11.97 6.43 17.01
C ASP A 134 11.34 6.66 18.40
N ASN A 135 10.06 7.03 18.43
CA ASN A 135 9.27 7.21 19.64
C ASN A 135 7.91 6.51 19.49
N PRO A 136 7.89 5.16 19.49
CA PRO A 136 6.68 4.42 19.17
C PRO A 136 5.60 4.65 20.24
N ASP A 137 4.48 5.18 19.80
CA ASP A 137 3.23 5.26 20.55
C ASP A 137 2.08 4.61 19.74
N ARG A 138 0.83 5.02 19.98
CA ARG A 138 -0.33 4.49 19.26
C ARG A 138 -0.56 5.17 17.91
N GLY A 139 0.10 6.30 17.65
CA GLY A 139 -0.06 7.15 16.49
C GLY A 139 -1.33 8.00 16.51
N THR A 140 -1.53 8.73 15.41
CA THR A 140 -2.71 9.57 15.17
C THR A 140 -3.35 9.20 13.85
N VAL A 141 -4.65 8.90 13.86
CA VAL A 141 -5.48 8.76 12.67
C VAL A 141 -6.08 10.11 12.33
N PHE A 142 -5.76 10.65 11.15
CA PHE A 142 -6.29 11.89 10.64
C PHE A 142 -7.22 11.67 9.45
N LEU A 143 -8.40 12.29 9.49
CA LEU A 143 -9.39 12.30 8.43
C LEU A 143 -9.70 13.75 8.03
N ASN A 144 -9.45 14.11 6.76
CA ASN A 144 -9.77 15.44 6.25
C ASN A 144 -11.25 15.57 5.90
N SER A 145 -12.05 16.20 6.76
CA SER A 145 -13.52 16.26 6.58
C SER A 145 -13.95 16.90 5.26
N GLU A 146 -13.29 17.98 4.84
CA GLU A 146 -13.64 18.70 3.61
C GLU A 146 -13.36 17.86 2.36
N LYS A 147 -12.22 17.17 2.31
CA LYS A 147 -11.88 16.31 1.17
C LYS A 147 -12.71 15.04 1.15
N LEU A 148 -12.97 14.44 2.31
CA LEU A 148 -13.75 13.20 2.42
C LEU A 148 -15.22 13.44 2.05
N ALA A 149 -15.78 14.61 2.34
CA ALA A 149 -17.14 14.98 1.93
C ALA A 149 -17.34 15.03 0.39
N GLN A 150 -16.25 15.01 -0.39
CA GLN A 150 -16.28 14.98 -1.86
C GLN A 150 -16.04 13.59 -2.44
N MET A 151 -15.82 12.59 -1.58
CA MET A 151 -15.52 11.21 -1.99
C MET A 151 -16.78 10.35 -1.88
N ASP A 152 -16.76 9.21 -2.58
CA ASP A 152 -17.76 8.18 -2.35
C ASP A 152 -17.67 7.64 -0.91
N ASN A 153 -18.83 7.43 -0.31
CA ASN A 153 -19.00 7.05 1.08
C ASN A 153 -18.32 5.70 1.41
N TRP A 154 -18.33 4.72 0.50
CA TRP A 154 -17.63 3.45 0.74
C TRP A 154 -16.11 3.63 0.75
N THR A 155 -15.61 4.55 -0.08
CA THR A 155 -14.19 4.93 -0.08
C THR A 155 -13.81 5.62 1.23
N VAL A 156 -14.66 6.50 1.76
CA VAL A 156 -14.44 7.15 3.07
C VAL A 156 -14.33 6.10 4.19
N LEU A 157 -15.25 5.13 4.22
CA LEU A 157 -15.22 4.04 5.21
C LEU A 157 -13.93 3.22 5.09
N ALA A 158 -13.54 2.85 3.87
CA ALA A 158 -12.34 2.07 3.62
C ALA A 158 -11.07 2.81 4.10
N LEU A 159 -10.97 4.12 3.85
CA LEU A 159 -9.82 4.91 4.29
C LEU A 159 -9.75 5.01 5.81
N MET A 160 -10.87 5.23 6.52
CA MET A 160 -10.86 5.24 7.99
C MET A 160 -10.40 3.89 8.56
N ILE A 161 -10.94 2.78 8.04
CA ILE A 161 -10.54 1.43 8.46
C ILE A 161 -9.05 1.17 8.19
N HIS A 162 -8.55 1.64 7.04
CA HIS A 162 -7.15 1.53 6.64
C HIS A 162 -6.21 2.29 7.59
N GLU A 163 -6.49 3.56 7.90
CA GLU A 163 -5.63 4.32 8.80
C GLU A 163 -5.68 3.76 10.24
N THR A 164 -6.85 3.30 10.68
CA THR A 164 -6.99 2.62 11.98
C THR A 164 -6.19 1.32 12.00
N ARG A 165 -6.14 0.60 10.87
CA ARG A 165 -5.34 -0.62 10.72
C ARG A 165 -3.85 -0.34 10.86
N HIS A 166 -3.36 0.80 10.39
CA HIS A 166 -1.96 1.18 10.61
C HIS A 166 -1.61 1.33 12.09
N SER A 167 -2.52 1.82 12.94
CA SER A 167 -2.27 1.86 14.39
C SER A 167 -2.04 0.48 15.00
N LEU A 168 -2.84 -0.52 14.62
CA LEU A 168 -2.61 -1.92 15.05
C LEU A 168 -1.24 -2.42 14.58
N GLN A 169 -0.94 -2.25 13.29
CA GLN A 169 0.32 -2.73 12.72
C GLN A 169 1.53 -2.07 13.39
N PHE A 170 1.41 -0.78 13.73
CA PHE A 170 2.46 0.00 14.38
C PHE A 170 2.66 -0.44 15.83
N GLN A 171 1.59 -0.56 16.62
CA GLN A 171 1.68 -1.10 17.99
C GLN A 171 2.28 -2.52 17.98
N LEU A 172 1.80 -3.40 17.09
CA LEU A 172 2.36 -4.75 16.93
C LEU A 172 3.84 -4.72 16.53
N ALA A 173 4.25 -3.78 15.67
CA ALA A 173 5.64 -3.66 15.22
C ALA A 173 6.62 -3.38 16.36
N PHE A 174 6.19 -2.72 17.44
CA PHE A 174 7.07 -2.30 18.53
C PHE A 174 6.81 -3.03 19.86
N ASP A 175 5.68 -3.74 20.00
CA ASP A 175 5.33 -4.50 21.22
C ASP A 175 5.55 -6.02 21.11
N ASP A 176 5.77 -6.56 19.90
CA ASP A 176 5.95 -8.00 19.65
C ASP A 176 7.22 -8.29 18.82
N ASN A 177 7.63 -9.57 18.80
CA ASN A 177 8.80 -10.09 18.11
C ASN A 177 8.46 -11.12 17.00
N GLY A 178 7.18 -11.33 16.71
CA GLY A 178 6.72 -12.23 15.65
C GLY A 178 7.10 -11.78 14.22
N ILE A 179 6.86 -12.65 13.23
CA ILE A 179 7.12 -12.32 11.82
C ILE A 179 6.30 -11.11 11.37
N MET A 180 5.05 -10.97 11.84
CA MET A 180 4.18 -9.82 11.57
C MET A 180 4.83 -8.53 12.08
N ALA A 181 5.09 -8.46 13.39
CA ALA A 181 5.73 -7.34 14.05
C ALA A 181 7.03 -6.90 13.35
N SER A 182 7.90 -7.87 13.09
CA SER A 182 9.23 -7.60 12.56
C SER A 182 9.22 -7.15 11.09
N THR A 183 8.18 -7.50 10.32
CA THR A 183 7.98 -7.04 8.94
C THR A 183 7.30 -5.66 8.93
N TYR A 184 6.29 -5.44 9.77
CA TYR A 184 5.66 -4.12 9.91
C TYR A 184 6.66 -3.07 10.37
N ARG A 185 7.52 -3.39 11.35
CA ARG A 185 8.62 -2.49 11.77
C ARG A 185 9.48 -2.06 10.59
N ALA A 186 9.95 -3.04 9.80
CA ALA A 186 10.77 -2.75 8.62
C ALA A 186 10.01 -1.90 7.58
N ALA A 187 8.70 -2.09 7.45
CA ALA A 187 7.86 -1.31 6.54
C ALA A 187 7.70 0.16 6.99
N PHE A 188 7.40 0.40 8.27
CA PHE A 188 7.32 1.76 8.81
C PHE A 188 8.66 2.49 8.80
N GLU A 189 9.76 1.79 9.12
CA GLU A 189 11.12 2.33 9.00
C GLU A 189 11.44 2.70 7.54
N ALA A 190 11.17 1.79 6.60
CA ALA A 190 11.37 2.05 5.18
C ALA A 190 10.55 3.26 4.69
N GLN A 191 9.27 3.35 5.08
CA GLN A 191 8.39 4.45 4.70
C GLN A 191 8.88 5.83 5.14
N LYS A 192 9.65 5.91 6.24
CA LYS A 192 10.29 7.15 6.71
C LYS A 192 11.66 7.41 6.06
N GLN A 193 12.41 6.35 5.74
CA GLN A 193 13.82 6.47 5.34
C GLN A 193 14.05 6.46 3.83
N LEU A 194 13.24 5.71 3.08
CA LEU A 194 13.41 5.59 1.64
C LEU A 194 12.70 6.73 0.92
N THR A 195 13.26 7.13 -0.22
CA THR A 195 12.69 8.11 -1.14
C THR A 195 12.41 7.47 -2.48
N ASP A 196 11.76 8.21 -3.38
CA ASP A 196 11.58 7.83 -4.78
C ASP A 196 10.77 6.55 -4.99
N TYR A 197 9.77 6.34 -4.13
CA TYR A 197 8.76 5.31 -4.31
C TYR A 197 8.00 5.50 -5.62
N SER A 198 7.91 4.45 -6.43
CA SER A 198 6.81 4.35 -7.37
C SER A 198 5.49 4.07 -6.63
N PHE A 199 4.37 4.23 -7.33
CA PHE A 199 3.07 3.83 -6.80
C PHE A 199 3.08 2.38 -6.28
N SER A 200 3.58 1.43 -7.08
CA SER A 200 3.60 0.03 -6.66
C SER A 200 4.61 -0.25 -5.55
N ASP A 201 5.73 0.48 -5.48
CA ASP A 201 6.65 0.33 -4.36
C ASP A 201 5.97 0.72 -3.03
N PHE A 202 5.29 1.86 -3.00
CA PHE A 202 4.53 2.29 -1.83
C PHE A 202 3.42 1.29 -1.49
N MET A 203 2.59 0.93 -2.46
CA MET A 203 1.45 0.01 -2.27
C MET A 203 1.84 -1.43 -1.95
N THR A 204 3.13 -1.76 -2.01
CA THR A 204 3.65 -3.09 -1.64
C THR A 204 4.60 -3.06 -0.44
N LEU A 205 4.70 -1.93 0.26
CA LEU A 205 5.12 -1.94 1.66
C LEU A 205 4.16 -2.83 2.46
N ALA A 206 4.69 -3.59 3.41
CA ALA A 206 3.92 -4.62 4.09
C ALA A 206 2.76 -4.08 4.93
N ASN A 207 2.94 -2.89 5.54
CA ASN A 207 1.90 -2.18 6.27
C ASN A 207 0.80 -1.68 5.31
N GLU A 208 1.18 -1.02 4.21
CA GLU A 208 0.24 -0.51 3.19
C GLU A 208 -0.55 -1.65 2.52
N TYR A 209 0.16 -2.67 2.03
CA TYR A 209 -0.42 -3.84 1.38
C TYR A 209 -1.52 -4.48 2.23
N GLU A 210 -1.21 -4.78 3.49
CA GLU A 210 -2.13 -5.48 4.38
C GLU A 210 -3.27 -4.55 4.84
N ALA A 211 -2.99 -3.27 5.10
CA ALA A 211 -4.02 -2.32 5.51
C ALA A 211 -5.05 -2.08 4.41
N PHE A 212 -4.61 -1.88 3.16
CA PHE A 212 -5.54 -1.79 2.03
C PHE A 212 -6.32 -3.10 1.82
N GLN A 213 -5.66 -4.25 1.91
CA GLN A 213 -6.34 -5.53 1.74
C GLN A 213 -7.42 -5.75 2.81
N PHE A 214 -7.11 -5.41 4.07
CA PHE A 214 -8.05 -5.47 5.19
C PHE A 214 -9.27 -4.57 4.96
N ALA A 215 -9.04 -3.28 4.70
CA ALA A 215 -10.11 -2.30 4.48
C ALA A 215 -11.00 -2.68 3.29
N ASN A 216 -10.38 -3.04 2.16
CA ASN A 216 -11.12 -3.44 0.97
C ASN A 216 -11.91 -4.73 1.19
N GLN A 217 -11.43 -5.65 2.04
CA GLN A 217 -12.18 -6.85 2.35
C GLN A 217 -13.40 -6.55 3.24
N VAL A 218 -13.26 -5.67 4.23
CA VAL A 218 -14.36 -5.28 5.11
C VAL A 218 -15.45 -4.57 4.29
N VAL A 219 -15.10 -3.52 3.55
CA VAL A 219 -16.05 -2.77 2.72
C VAL A 219 -16.64 -3.64 1.60
N GLY A 220 -15.84 -4.52 1.00
CA GLY A 220 -16.34 -5.47 0.01
C GLY A 220 -17.42 -6.39 0.60
N ARG A 221 -17.30 -6.83 1.85
CA ARG A 221 -18.33 -7.64 2.49
C ARG A 221 -19.58 -6.83 2.85
N LEU A 222 -19.40 -5.62 3.41
CA LEU A 222 -20.51 -4.75 3.80
C LEU A 222 -21.33 -4.28 2.60
N SER A 223 -20.69 -4.03 1.46
CA SER A 223 -21.34 -3.65 0.20
C SER A 223 -21.77 -4.84 -0.66
N HIS A 224 -21.67 -6.08 -0.14
CA HIS A 224 -21.92 -7.31 -0.89
C HIS A 224 -21.18 -7.40 -2.24
N TRP A 225 -19.96 -6.86 -2.26
CA TRP A 225 -19.05 -6.81 -3.41
C TRP A 225 -19.61 -6.06 -4.63
N GLN A 226 -20.61 -5.20 -4.40
CA GLN A 226 -21.22 -4.39 -5.46
C GLN A 226 -20.43 -3.11 -5.76
N TRP A 227 -19.49 -2.73 -4.89
CA TRP A 227 -18.65 -1.55 -5.06
C TRP A 227 -17.23 -1.92 -5.47
N ASP A 228 -16.76 -1.42 -6.62
CA ASP A 228 -15.36 -1.59 -7.04
C ASP A 228 -14.49 -0.46 -6.50
N MET A 229 -13.55 -0.82 -5.63
CA MET A 229 -12.63 0.11 -4.98
C MET A 229 -11.36 0.30 -5.81
N GLU A 230 -11.50 0.66 -7.09
CA GLU A 230 -10.36 0.75 -8.04
C GLU A 230 -9.27 1.74 -7.60
N SER A 231 -9.65 2.79 -6.85
CA SER A 231 -8.75 3.80 -6.30
C SER A 231 -8.04 3.38 -5.01
N MET A 232 -8.50 2.32 -4.33
CA MET A 232 -8.00 1.91 -3.01
C MET A 232 -6.88 0.88 -3.14
N GLY A 233 -5.64 1.37 -3.09
CA GLY A 233 -4.45 0.55 -3.17
C GLY A 233 -4.15 0.02 -4.58
N SER A 234 -3.37 -1.06 -4.65
CA SER A 234 -3.02 -1.74 -5.90
C SER A 234 -3.86 -3.01 -6.10
N TYR A 235 -3.81 -3.64 -7.28
CA TYR A 235 -4.59 -4.86 -7.53
C TYR A 235 -4.28 -6.04 -6.59
N VAL A 236 -3.16 -6.03 -5.87
CA VAL A 236 -2.88 -7.08 -4.86
C VAL A 236 -3.67 -6.91 -3.56
N SER A 237 -4.26 -5.74 -3.33
CA SER A 237 -5.13 -5.44 -2.20
C SER A 237 -6.61 -5.27 -2.60
N GLN A 238 -6.94 -5.46 -3.88
CA GLN A 238 -8.31 -5.30 -4.40
C GLN A 238 -8.97 -6.64 -4.72
N PHE A 239 -10.30 -6.64 -4.74
CA PHE A 239 -11.11 -7.83 -4.95
C PHE A 239 -11.98 -7.69 -6.20
N HIS A 240 -12.29 -8.81 -6.84
CA HIS A 240 -13.33 -8.93 -7.84
C HIS A 240 -14.72 -8.96 -7.17
N PRO A 241 -15.82 -8.78 -7.94
CA PRO A 241 -17.18 -8.89 -7.44
C PRO A 241 -17.55 -10.26 -6.82
N ASP A 242 -16.74 -11.30 -7.06
CA ASP A 242 -16.89 -12.62 -6.43
C ASP A 242 -16.13 -12.74 -5.09
N GLY A 243 -15.55 -11.65 -4.59
CA GLY A 243 -14.79 -11.61 -3.34
C GLY A 243 -13.40 -12.24 -3.41
N LYS A 244 -12.87 -12.54 -4.61
CA LYS A 244 -11.49 -13.03 -4.78
C LYS A 244 -10.53 -11.89 -5.09
N LEU A 245 -9.29 -12.01 -4.64
CA LEU A 245 -8.23 -11.04 -4.96
C LEU A 245 -8.04 -10.90 -6.48
N LYS A 246 -7.92 -9.66 -6.96
CA LYS A 246 -7.55 -9.38 -8.37
C LYS A 246 -6.15 -9.92 -8.69
N VAL A 247 -5.22 -9.83 -7.73
CA VAL A 247 -3.91 -10.48 -7.80
C VAL A 247 -3.58 -11.20 -6.48
N ASP A 248 -3.46 -12.52 -6.54
CA ASP A 248 -3.04 -13.37 -5.42
C ASP A 248 -1.51 -13.54 -5.41
N LEU A 249 -0.83 -12.88 -4.46
CA LEU A 249 0.62 -12.93 -4.31
C LEU A 249 1.15 -14.32 -3.95
N ILE A 250 0.41 -15.12 -3.17
CA ILE A 250 0.82 -16.48 -2.81
C ILE A 250 0.81 -17.35 -4.07
N LYS A 251 -0.25 -17.24 -4.88
CA LYS A 251 -0.34 -17.91 -6.17
C LYS A 251 0.77 -17.47 -7.12
N LEU A 252 1.07 -16.17 -7.21
CA LEU A 252 2.17 -15.66 -8.03
C LEU A 252 3.53 -16.20 -7.59
N HIS A 253 3.77 -16.30 -6.27
CA HIS A 253 5.01 -16.84 -5.73
C HIS A 253 5.20 -18.32 -6.11
N ASN A 254 4.13 -19.10 -6.12
CA ASN A 254 4.17 -20.55 -6.42
C ASN A 254 4.21 -20.88 -7.93
N GLN A 255 4.05 -19.89 -8.83
CA GLN A 255 4.15 -20.13 -10.27
C GLN A 255 5.62 -20.30 -10.70
N ASP A 256 5.99 -21.44 -11.26
CA ASP A 256 7.30 -21.62 -11.88
C ASP A 256 7.27 -21.16 -13.34
N LYS A 257 7.97 -20.06 -13.64
CA LYS A 257 8.08 -19.48 -14.99
C LYS A 257 9.49 -18.91 -15.27
N GLY A 258 10.47 -19.16 -14.41
CA GLY A 258 11.80 -18.53 -14.50
C GLY A 258 11.83 -17.00 -14.35
N GLN A 259 10.70 -16.37 -13.97
CA GLN A 259 10.56 -14.93 -13.72
C GLN A 259 10.61 -14.60 -12.22
N SER A 260 11.11 -13.42 -11.87
CA SER A 260 11.05 -12.93 -10.48
C SER A 260 9.60 -12.65 -10.05
N LEU A 261 9.32 -12.64 -8.74
CA LEU A 261 7.98 -12.28 -8.23
C LEU A 261 7.62 -10.84 -8.62
N LEU A 262 8.60 -9.92 -8.58
CA LEU A 262 8.43 -8.53 -8.97
C LEU A 262 8.01 -8.39 -10.44
N ASP A 263 8.64 -9.13 -11.36
CA ASP A 263 8.26 -9.11 -12.78
C ASP A 263 6.84 -9.64 -13.00
N LYS A 264 6.49 -10.75 -12.33
CA LYS A 264 5.14 -11.33 -12.39
C LYS A 264 4.09 -10.36 -11.86
N PHE A 265 4.40 -9.67 -10.76
CA PHE A 265 3.55 -8.64 -10.19
C PHE A 265 3.37 -7.47 -11.16
N ASN A 266 4.46 -6.89 -11.67
CA ASN A 266 4.41 -5.75 -12.59
C ASN A 266 3.59 -6.07 -13.85
N HIS A 267 3.70 -7.30 -14.36
CA HIS A 267 2.86 -7.78 -15.44
C HIS A 267 1.37 -7.85 -15.05
N ALA A 268 1.06 -8.38 -13.86
CA ALA A 268 -0.30 -8.54 -13.36
C ALA A 268 -1.01 -7.20 -13.06
N VAL A 269 -0.29 -6.15 -12.68
CA VAL A 269 -0.86 -4.82 -12.40
C VAL A 269 -0.92 -3.88 -13.60
N LYS A 270 -0.43 -4.31 -14.77
CA LYS A 270 -0.49 -3.52 -16.01
C LYS A 270 -1.90 -3.01 -16.37
N PRO A 271 -3.00 -3.79 -16.20
CA PRO A 271 -4.34 -3.27 -16.47
C PRO A 271 -4.73 -2.13 -15.50
N GLN A 272 -4.27 -2.16 -14.25
CA GLN A 272 -4.51 -1.06 -13.30
C GLN A 272 -3.87 0.24 -13.78
N TRP A 273 -2.62 0.15 -14.26
CA TRP A 273 -1.92 1.31 -14.82
C TRP A 273 -2.70 1.91 -15.98
N GLN A 274 -3.16 1.07 -16.91
CA GLN A 274 -3.92 1.50 -18.08
C GLN A 274 -5.22 2.20 -17.69
N ASN A 275 -5.97 1.65 -16.72
CA ASN A 275 -7.19 2.28 -16.21
C ASN A 275 -6.90 3.65 -15.59
N ARG A 276 -5.87 3.74 -14.74
CA ARG A 276 -5.46 4.99 -14.09
C ARG A 276 -5.05 6.08 -15.08
N GLN A 277 -4.39 5.71 -16.17
CA GLN A 277 -4.03 6.66 -17.24
C GLN A 277 -5.27 7.19 -17.97
N GLN A 278 -6.27 6.35 -18.21
CA GLN A 278 -7.52 6.78 -18.88
C GLN A 278 -8.32 7.77 -18.01
N THR A 279 -8.44 7.50 -16.71
CA THR A 279 -9.16 8.37 -15.77
C THR A 279 -8.51 9.75 -15.66
N GLN A 280 -7.17 9.84 -15.67
CA GLN A 280 -6.44 11.12 -15.63
C GLN A 280 -6.61 11.96 -16.90
N THR A 281 -6.85 11.35 -18.05
CA THR A 281 -7.08 12.08 -19.32
C THR A 281 -8.52 12.55 -19.51
N SER A 282 -9.44 12.11 -18.65
CA SER A 282 -10.88 12.40 -18.73
C SER A 282 -11.35 13.44 -17.69
N GLN A 283 -10.43 13.99 -16.90
CA GLN A 283 -10.64 15.08 -15.94
C GLN A 283 -9.95 16.35 -16.44
#